data_AF-A0A4Q1VKB3-F1
#
_entry.id   AF-A0A4Q1VKB3-F1
#
_cell.length_a   1.000
_cell.length_b   1.000
_cell.length_c   1.000
_cell.angle_alpha   90.00
_cell.angle_beta   90.00
_cell.angle_gamma   90.00
#
_symmetry.space_group_name_H-M   'P 1'
#
loop_
_entity.id
_entity.type
_entity.pdbx_description
1 polymer ?
#
loop_
_entity_poly.entity_id
_entity_poly.type
_entity_poly.pdbx_seq_one_letter_code
_entity_poly.pdbx_strand_id
1 'polypeptide(L)'
;MDHQLALAGRFAAKPPNIVIDAPLALSPMGLLVTVTLSLSARVWLPRGFYTLLDNDEYYRRRPDQMGGGWLAPGTRDAILKELTLELEPWRRAWQNGRLSSRVHWIGDAQYESALPEREETALLPRFEGCCAALETRLGDVAGTAAPLDECARDVIALSAALQPDSTYILTIAGNDGARPPLCDYLERLAFPTKRHPGAIPGWSGPALWPAAAPIAASGRNAAIVQVVAPVILALPDGWSETDWALEDPADHDDGTPDDPWRNACALWYDVVPAEAAA
;
A
#
# COMPACT_ATOMS: atom_id res chain seq x y z
N MET A 1 38.55 -19.01 22.38
CA MET A 1 37.60 -20.15 22.32
C MET A 1 36.27 -19.56 21.93
N ASP A 2 36.05 -19.40 20.63
CA ASP A 2 34.86 -18.77 20.07
C ASP A 2 33.80 -19.85 19.84
N HIS A 3 32.79 -19.87 20.70
CA HIS A 3 31.61 -20.68 20.50
C HIS A 3 30.68 -19.95 19.52
N GLN A 4 30.89 -20.17 18.21
CA GLN A 4 29.84 -19.92 17.22
C GLN A 4 28.70 -20.91 17.50
N LEU A 5 27.65 -20.43 18.15
CA LEU A 5 26.36 -21.09 18.21
C LEU A 5 25.76 -21.12 16.80
N ALA A 6 26.06 -22.19 16.06
CA ALA A 6 25.36 -22.51 14.82
C ALA A 6 23.94 -22.98 15.17
N LEU A 7 23.00 -22.04 15.27
CA LEU A 7 21.58 -22.34 15.33
C LEU A 7 21.12 -22.86 13.95
N ALA A 8 21.16 -24.18 13.78
CA ALA A 8 20.54 -24.87 12.67
C ALA A 8 19.01 -24.92 12.85
N GLY A 9 18.36 -23.76 12.82
CA GLY A 9 16.92 -23.64 12.62
C GLY A 9 16.67 -23.30 11.16
N ARG A 10 16.07 -24.23 10.39
CA ARG A 10 15.46 -23.89 9.10
C ARG A 10 14.22 -23.04 9.37
N PHE A 11 14.41 -21.78 9.75
CA PHE A 11 13.36 -20.79 9.66
C PHE A 11 13.14 -20.55 8.16
N ALA A 12 12.07 -21.13 7.62
CA ALA A 12 11.61 -20.72 6.30
C ALA A 12 11.31 -19.22 6.39
N ALA A 13 11.93 -18.42 5.53
CA ALA A 13 11.67 -16.99 5.50
C ALA A 13 10.15 -16.77 5.30
N LYS A 14 9.53 -15.95 6.15
CA LYS A 14 8.14 -15.52 5.93
C LYS A 14 8.04 -14.89 4.54
N PRO A 15 6.97 -15.17 3.76
CA PRO A 15 6.75 -14.46 2.52
C PRO A 15 6.63 -12.95 2.78
N PRO A 16 7.14 -12.09 1.90
CA PRO A 16 7.02 -10.64 2.07
C PRO A 16 5.55 -10.20 1.97
N ASN A 17 5.23 -9.08 2.62
CA ASN A 17 3.98 -8.36 2.38
C ASN A 17 4.16 -7.44 1.17
N ILE A 18 3.23 -7.48 0.23
CA ILE A 18 3.19 -6.60 -0.93
C ILE A 18 1.84 -5.87 -0.91
N VAL A 19 1.86 -4.56 -0.70
CA VAL A 19 0.67 -3.70 -0.80
C VAL A 19 0.62 -3.15 -2.22
N ILE A 20 -0.44 -3.41 -2.97
CA ILE A 20 -0.59 -2.92 -4.34
C ILE A 20 -1.27 -1.55 -4.30
N ASP A 21 -0.60 -0.53 -4.82
CA ASP A 21 -1.18 0.80 -4.99
C ASP A 21 -2.27 0.80 -6.07
N ALA A 22 -3.32 1.60 -5.89
CA ALA A 22 -4.52 1.57 -6.73
C ALA A 22 -4.24 1.87 -8.22
N PRO A 23 -3.40 2.86 -8.59
CA PRO A 23 -3.05 3.08 -9.99
C PRO A 23 -2.34 1.89 -10.65
N LEU A 24 -1.60 1.07 -9.89
CA LEU A 24 -1.00 -0.15 -10.44
C LEU A 24 -2.03 -1.27 -10.53
N ALA A 25 -2.83 -1.48 -9.48
CA ALA A 25 -3.90 -2.48 -9.49
C ALA A 25 -4.87 -2.26 -10.67
N LEU A 26 -5.24 -1.00 -10.93
CA LEU A 26 -6.11 -0.59 -12.04
C LEU A 26 -5.36 -0.26 -13.34
N SER A 27 -4.06 -0.55 -13.42
CA SER A 27 -3.36 -0.47 -14.70
C SER A 27 -3.71 -1.68 -15.59
N PRO A 28 -3.52 -1.60 -16.92
CA PRO A 28 -3.67 -2.75 -17.78
C PRO A 28 -2.88 -3.96 -17.27
N MET A 29 -3.55 -5.11 -17.17
CA MET A 29 -3.03 -6.35 -16.56
C MET A 29 -2.85 -6.32 -15.03
N GLY A 30 -3.21 -5.25 -14.33
CA GLY A 30 -3.00 -5.11 -12.87
C GLY A 30 -3.72 -6.17 -12.02
N LEU A 31 -4.92 -6.62 -12.44
CA LEU A 31 -5.59 -7.77 -11.83
C LEU A 31 -4.75 -9.04 -11.95
N LEU A 32 -4.20 -9.32 -13.13
CA LEU A 32 -3.36 -10.50 -13.36
C LEU A 32 -2.07 -10.41 -12.54
N VAL A 33 -1.41 -9.24 -12.53
CA VAL A 33 -0.24 -8.99 -11.68
C VAL A 33 -0.54 -9.31 -10.22
N THR A 34 -1.63 -8.78 -9.68
CA THR A 34 -2.04 -8.99 -8.28
C THR A 34 -2.26 -10.47 -7.98
N VAL A 35 -3.06 -11.16 -8.81
CA VAL A 35 -3.38 -12.58 -8.59
C VAL A 35 -2.12 -13.44 -8.73
N THR A 36 -1.22 -13.13 -9.67
CA THR A 36 0.03 -13.86 -9.84
C THR A 36 1.00 -13.61 -8.68
N LEU A 37 1.11 -12.39 -8.16
CA LEU A 37 1.91 -12.09 -6.95
C LEU A 37 1.40 -12.84 -5.73
N SER A 38 0.08 -13.02 -5.60
CA SER A 38 -0.52 -13.73 -4.47
C SER A 38 -0.17 -15.22 -4.38
N LEU A 39 0.52 -15.76 -5.40
CA LEU A 39 1.04 -17.12 -5.40
C LEU A 39 2.35 -17.26 -4.60
N SER A 40 3.07 -16.16 -4.39
CA SER A 40 4.42 -16.17 -3.80
C SER A 40 4.62 -15.13 -2.68
N ALA A 41 3.68 -14.20 -2.51
CA ALA A 41 3.70 -13.17 -1.48
C ALA A 41 2.32 -13.01 -0.82
N ARG A 42 2.29 -12.34 0.34
CA ARG A 42 1.06 -11.88 0.97
C ARG A 42 0.66 -10.56 0.31
N VAL A 43 -0.33 -10.60 -0.56
CA VAL A 43 -0.75 -9.43 -1.34
C VAL A 43 -1.90 -8.72 -0.65
N TRP A 44 -1.76 -7.40 -0.50
CA TRP A 44 -2.73 -6.53 0.16
C TRP A 44 -3.26 -5.48 -0.80
N LEU A 45 -4.55 -5.16 -0.68
CA LEU A 45 -5.21 -4.03 -1.36
C LEU A 45 -5.62 -2.96 -0.34
N PRO A 46 -5.62 -1.66 -0.74
CA PRO A 46 -6.11 -0.59 0.12
C PRO A 46 -7.61 -0.72 0.37
N ARG A 47 -8.08 -0.25 1.54
CA ARG A 47 -9.51 -0.25 1.90
C ARG A 47 -10.34 0.57 0.91
N GLY A 48 -9.88 1.77 0.54
CA GLY A 48 -10.52 2.64 -0.44
C GLY A 48 -10.66 2.03 -1.85
N PHE A 49 -9.98 0.91 -2.13
CA PHE A 49 -10.18 0.17 -3.37
C PHE A 49 -11.61 -0.35 -3.51
N TYR A 50 -12.23 -0.71 -2.38
CA TYR A 50 -13.63 -1.15 -2.36
C TYR A 50 -14.57 -0.04 -2.85
N THR A 51 -14.37 1.20 -2.41
CA THR A 51 -15.14 2.38 -2.84
C THR A 51 -15.09 2.55 -4.36
N LEU A 52 -13.92 2.33 -4.98
CA LEU A 52 -13.75 2.37 -6.44
C LEU A 52 -14.57 1.29 -7.15
N LEU A 53 -14.60 0.07 -6.62
CA LEU A 53 -15.31 -1.05 -7.22
C LEU A 53 -16.82 -0.99 -7.01
N ASP A 54 -17.27 -0.53 -5.84
CA ASP A 54 -18.69 -0.40 -5.51
C ASP A 54 -19.37 0.70 -6.34
N ASN A 55 -18.61 1.75 -6.68
CA ASN A 55 -19.08 2.89 -7.47
C ASN A 55 -18.53 2.90 -8.90
N ASP A 56 -18.24 1.72 -9.48
CA ASP A 56 -17.56 1.59 -10.78
C ASP A 56 -18.25 2.35 -11.91
N GLU A 57 -19.59 2.28 -11.99
CA GLU A 57 -20.37 2.92 -13.06
C GLU A 57 -20.29 4.44 -12.98
N TYR A 58 -20.21 4.98 -11.76
CA TYR A 58 -20.08 6.41 -11.53
C TYR A 58 -18.72 6.90 -12.02
N TYR A 59 -17.63 6.24 -11.62
CA TYR A 59 -16.27 6.66 -11.98
C TYR A 59 -15.97 6.44 -13.46
N ARG A 60 -16.52 5.40 -14.11
CA ARG A 60 -16.43 5.25 -15.58
C ARG A 60 -17.05 6.42 -16.34
N ARG A 61 -18.08 7.07 -15.79
CA ARG A 61 -18.72 8.26 -16.39
C ARG A 61 -18.05 9.57 -15.95
N ARG A 62 -17.39 9.59 -14.80
CA ARG A 62 -16.74 10.77 -14.21
C ARG A 62 -15.35 10.41 -13.63
N PRO A 63 -14.34 10.13 -14.49
CA PRO A 63 -13.04 9.69 -14.02
C PRO A 63 -12.33 10.73 -13.13
N ASP A 64 -12.59 12.02 -13.36
CA ASP A 64 -12.06 13.14 -12.60
C ASP A 64 -12.42 13.10 -11.10
N GLN A 65 -13.55 12.46 -10.77
CA GLN A 65 -14.06 12.31 -9.40
C GLN A 65 -13.35 11.21 -8.61
N MET A 66 -12.47 10.44 -9.24
CA MET A 66 -11.66 9.44 -8.53
C MET A 66 -10.55 10.08 -7.67
N GLY A 67 -10.25 11.37 -7.86
CA GLY A 67 -9.17 12.05 -7.14
C GLY A 67 -7.82 11.92 -7.84
N GLY A 68 -6.76 11.61 -7.09
CA GLY A 68 -5.40 11.48 -7.61
C GLY A 68 -4.79 12.83 -7.96
N GLY A 69 -5.01 13.85 -7.13
CA GLY A 69 -4.44 15.18 -7.33
C GLY A 69 -2.90 15.21 -7.24
N TRP A 70 -2.30 14.11 -6.77
CA TRP A 70 -0.86 13.85 -6.69
C TRP A 70 -0.29 13.20 -7.96
N LEU A 71 -1.13 12.76 -8.90
CA LEU A 71 -0.68 12.37 -10.23
C LEU A 71 -0.19 13.60 -11.00
N ALA A 72 0.77 13.41 -11.90
CA ALA A 72 1.32 14.50 -12.70
C ALA A 72 0.21 15.20 -13.52
N PRO A 73 0.04 16.54 -13.42
CA PRO A 73 -1.10 17.24 -14.04
C PRO A 73 -1.25 17.03 -15.55
N GLY A 74 -0.13 16.88 -16.27
CA GLY A 74 -0.14 16.70 -17.73
C GLY A 74 -0.58 15.30 -18.20
N THR A 75 -0.57 14.30 -17.31
CA THR A 75 -0.92 12.91 -17.64
C THR A 75 -2.07 12.37 -16.81
N ARG A 76 -2.48 13.08 -15.74
CA ARG A 76 -3.55 12.67 -14.81
C ARG A 76 -4.81 12.22 -15.54
N ASP A 77 -5.38 13.05 -16.40
CA ASP A 77 -6.66 12.73 -17.06
C ASP A 77 -6.57 11.51 -17.98
N ALA A 78 -5.41 11.28 -18.61
CA ALA A 78 -5.17 10.10 -19.41
C ALA A 78 -5.07 8.85 -18.52
N ILE A 79 -4.32 8.94 -17.42
CA ILE A 79 -4.20 7.86 -16.42
C ILE A 79 -5.58 7.50 -15.88
N LEU A 80 -6.37 8.47 -15.42
CA LEU A 80 -7.70 8.21 -14.84
C LEU A 80 -8.62 7.50 -15.84
N LYS A 81 -8.62 7.90 -17.12
CA LYS A 81 -9.39 7.20 -18.15
C LYS A 81 -8.96 5.74 -18.29
N GLU A 82 -7.66 5.47 -18.28
CA GLU A 82 -7.14 4.10 -18.34
C GLU A 82 -7.55 3.29 -17.11
N LEU A 83 -7.40 3.85 -15.90
CA LEU A 83 -7.78 3.16 -14.66
C LEU A 83 -9.27 2.76 -14.66
N THR A 84 -10.14 3.62 -15.21
CA THR A 84 -11.58 3.32 -15.27
C THR A 84 -11.94 2.12 -16.16
N LEU A 85 -11.10 1.78 -17.15
CA LEU A 85 -11.33 0.61 -18.00
C LEU A 85 -11.15 -0.70 -17.22
N GLU A 86 -10.31 -0.69 -16.20
CA GLU A 86 -9.97 -1.88 -15.40
C GLU A 86 -10.91 -2.08 -14.20
N LEU A 87 -11.75 -1.09 -13.86
CA LEU A 87 -12.73 -1.21 -12.76
C LEU A 87 -13.71 -2.39 -12.97
N GLU A 88 -14.21 -2.59 -14.19
CA GLU A 88 -15.19 -3.65 -14.46
C GLU A 88 -14.60 -5.07 -14.32
N PRO A 89 -13.43 -5.40 -14.91
CA PRO A 89 -12.75 -6.68 -14.65
C PRO A 89 -12.52 -6.96 -13.16
N TRP A 90 -12.05 -5.94 -12.41
CA TRP A 90 -11.84 -6.07 -10.96
C TRP A 90 -13.12 -6.32 -10.19
N ARG A 91 -14.18 -5.55 -10.46
CA ARG A 91 -15.50 -5.74 -9.85
C ARG A 91 -16.04 -7.14 -10.11
N ARG A 92 -15.91 -7.65 -11.34
CA ARG A 92 -16.30 -9.04 -11.67
C ARG A 92 -15.47 -10.06 -10.91
N ALA A 93 -14.16 -9.85 -10.76
CA ALA A 93 -13.30 -10.76 -10.00
C ALA A 93 -13.69 -10.80 -8.51
N TRP A 94 -14.02 -9.63 -7.95
CA TRP A 94 -14.52 -9.48 -6.57
C TRP A 94 -15.85 -10.21 -6.37
N GLN A 95 -16.87 -9.91 -7.18
CA GLN A 95 -18.21 -10.50 -7.09
C GLN A 95 -18.21 -12.02 -7.27
N ASN A 96 -17.29 -12.56 -8.08
CA ASN A 96 -17.14 -14.00 -8.29
C ASN A 96 -16.27 -14.69 -7.22
N GLY A 97 -15.87 -13.99 -6.16
CA GLY A 97 -15.08 -14.55 -5.06
C GLY A 97 -13.68 -15.01 -5.48
N ARG A 98 -13.10 -14.45 -6.54
CA ARG A 98 -11.78 -14.88 -7.06
C ARG A 98 -10.60 -14.33 -6.28
N LEU A 99 -10.83 -13.35 -5.40
CA LEU A 99 -9.77 -12.64 -4.65
C LEU A 99 -9.60 -13.13 -3.20
N SER A 100 -10.65 -13.66 -2.59
CA SER A 100 -10.79 -13.83 -1.13
C SER A 100 -9.89 -14.88 -0.47
N SER A 101 -9.16 -15.70 -1.21
CA SER A 101 -8.30 -16.75 -0.63
C SER A 101 -6.81 -16.42 -0.62
N ARG A 102 -6.39 -15.37 -1.35
CA ARG A 102 -4.96 -15.08 -1.55
C ARG A 102 -4.63 -13.59 -1.56
N VAL A 103 -5.63 -12.74 -1.73
CA VAL A 103 -5.51 -11.28 -1.64
C VAL A 103 -6.20 -10.83 -0.37
N HIS A 104 -5.54 -9.95 0.36
CA HIS A 104 -5.93 -9.47 1.67
C HIS A 104 -6.35 -8.01 1.64
N TRP A 105 -7.26 -7.62 2.52
CA TRP A 105 -7.67 -6.23 2.70
C TRP A 105 -8.24 -6.04 4.10
N ILE A 106 -8.18 -4.80 4.60
CA ILE A 106 -8.86 -4.38 5.82
C ILE A 106 -10.16 -3.69 5.40
N GLY A 107 -11.30 -4.18 5.89
CA GLY A 107 -12.61 -3.55 5.76
C GLY A 107 -12.92 -2.67 6.97
N ASP A 108 -14.11 -2.06 7.01
CA ASP A 108 -14.51 -1.17 8.11
C ASP A 108 -14.67 -1.92 9.44
N ALA A 109 -14.96 -3.22 9.36
CA ALA A 109 -14.97 -4.12 10.49
C ALA A 109 -14.14 -5.38 10.23
N GLN A 110 -13.78 -6.08 11.30
CA GLN A 110 -13.01 -7.32 11.21
C GLN A 110 -13.71 -8.39 10.34
N TYR A 111 -15.04 -8.49 10.41
CA TYR A 111 -15.80 -9.46 9.61
C TYR A 111 -15.91 -9.09 8.12
N GLU A 112 -15.57 -7.85 7.75
CA GLU A 112 -15.51 -7.36 6.36
C GLU A 112 -14.09 -7.45 5.77
N SER A 113 -13.11 -7.75 6.62
CA SER A 113 -11.70 -7.86 6.27
C SER A 113 -11.37 -9.26 5.78
N ALA A 114 -10.49 -9.36 4.78
CA ALA A 114 -9.85 -10.62 4.39
C ALA A 114 -8.42 -10.64 4.91
N LEU A 115 -8.23 -11.14 6.13
CA LEU A 115 -6.92 -11.19 6.78
C LEU A 115 -6.23 -12.56 6.54
N PRO A 116 -4.89 -12.61 6.42
CA PRO A 116 -4.14 -13.85 6.46
C PRO A 116 -4.45 -14.68 7.72
N GLU A 117 -4.37 -16.01 7.60
CA GLU A 117 -4.46 -16.89 8.76
C GLU A 117 -3.37 -16.51 9.78
N ARG A 118 -3.81 -16.23 11.02
CA ARG A 118 -2.98 -15.80 12.17
C ARG A 118 -2.53 -14.33 12.17
N GLU A 119 -3.12 -13.45 11.38
CA GLU A 119 -2.94 -12.02 11.65
C GLU A 119 -3.52 -11.64 13.02
N GLU A 120 -2.76 -10.82 13.72
CA GLU A 120 -3.04 -10.43 15.09
C GLU A 120 -4.25 -9.49 15.13
N THR A 121 -5.09 -9.63 16.16
CA THR A 121 -6.21 -8.71 16.43
C THR A 121 -5.77 -7.24 16.51
N ALA A 122 -4.47 -6.99 16.64
CA ALA A 122 -3.82 -5.69 16.69
C ALA A 122 -3.68 -4.97 15.34
N LEU A 123 -3.73 -5.68 14.20
CA LEU A 123 -3.45 -5.06 12.89
C LEU A 123 -4.47 -3.97 12.53
N LEU A 124 -5.77 -4.24 12.72
CA LEU A 124 -6.84 -3.29 12.43
C LEU A 124 -6.71 -2.01 13.29
N PRO A 125 -6.64 -2.12 14.63
CA PRO A 125 -6.32 -0.99 15.51
C PRO A 125 -5.15 -0.12 15.06
N ARG A 126 -4.03 -0.76 14.71
CA ARG A 126 -2.81 -0.06 14.29
C ARG A 126 -2.99 0.62 12.93
N PHE A 127 -3.62 -0.06 11.98
CA PHE A 127 -3.94 0.50 10.67
C PHE A 127 -4.81 1.75 10.79
N GLU A 128 -5.87 1.71 11.61
CA GLU A 128 -6.75 2.87 11.81
C GLU A 128 -6.01 4.04 12.48
N GLY A 129 -5.19 3.77 13.51
CA GLY A 129 -4.34 4.80 14.13
C GLY A 129 -3.37 5.45 13.13
N CYS A 130 -2.76 4.65 12.24
CA CYS A 130 -1.90 5.15 11.17
C CYS A 130 -2.67 6.04 10.20
N CYS A 131 -3.87 5.59 9.78
CA CYS A 131 -4.78 6.32 8.90
C CYS A 131 -5.19 7.68 9.49
N ALA A 132 -5.69 7.71 10.73
CA ALA A 132 -6.12 8.92 11.41
C ALA A 132 -4.97 9.94 11.58
N ALA A 133 -3.77 9.47 11.88
CA ALA A 133 -2.61 10.34 11.99
C ALA A 133 -2.15 10.92 10.63
N LEU A 134 -2.30 10.18 9.52
CA LEU A 134 -2.07 10.71 8.17
C LEU A 134 -3.10 11.76 7.79
N GLU A 135 -4.39 11.52 8.08
CA GLU A 135 -5.47 12.49 7.84
C GLU A 135 -5.21 13.80 8.58
N THR A 136 -4.81 13.72 9.84
CA THR A 136 -4.46 14.89 10.66
C THR A 136 -3.33 15.71 10.02
N ARG A 137 -2.33 15.05 9.42
CA ARG A 137 -1.23 15.72 8.70
C ARG A 137 -1.67 16.37 7.38
N LEU A 138 -2.62 15.76 6.69
CA LEU A 138 -3.17 16.32 5.45
C LEU A 138 -4.13 17.48 5.72
N GLY A 139 -4.74 17.53 6.90
CA GLY A 139 -5.70 18.57 7.29
C GLY A 139 -6.91 18.64 6.35
N ASP A 140 -7.54 19.81 6.28
CA ASP A 140 -8.71 20.08 5.42
C ASP A 140 -8.34 20.27 3.93
N VAL A 141 -7.20 19.74 3.47
CA VAL A 141 -6.82 19.86 2.06
C VAL A 141 -7.86 19.16 1.20
N ALA A 142 -8.67 19.96 0.50
CA ALA A 142 -9.72 19.51 -0.40
C ALA A 142 -9.16 18.49 -1.40
N GLY A 143 -9.52 17.22 -1.24
CA GLY A 143 -9.05 16.12 -2.09
C GLY A 143 -8.73 14.82 -1.36
N THR A 144 -8.64 14.80 -0.03
CA THR A 144 -8.34 13.57 0.75
C THR A 144 -9.48 12.56 0.80
N ALA A 145 -10.72 13.01 0.61
CA ALA A 145 -11.92 12.15 0.57
C ALA A 145 -12.20 11.53 -0.81
N ALA A 146 -11.32 11.75 -1.78
CA ALA A 146 -11.45 11.10 -3.07
C ALA A 146 -10.83 9.69 -3.01
N PRO A 147 -11.41 8.69 -3.67
CA PRO A 147 -11.07 7.29 -3.42
C PRO A 147 -9.64 6.92 -3.80
N LEU A 148 -8.99 7.58 -4.76
CA LEU A 148 -7.56 7.35 -5.04
C LEU A 148 -6.65 7.96 -3.98
N ASP A 149 -7.05 9.05 -3.35
CA ASP A 149 -6.32 9.68 -2.24
C ASP A 149 -6.48 8.83 -0.96
N GLU A 150 -7.69 8.29 -0.72
CA GLU A 150 -7.93 7.26 0.30
C GLU A 150 -7.05 6.02 0.06
N CYS A 151 -7.00 5.51 -1.18
CA CYS A 151 -6.14 4.37 -1.52
C CYS A 151 -4.65 4.66 -1.25
N ALA A 152 -4.15 5.84 -1.63
CA ALA A 152 -2.76 6.21 -1.40
C ALA A 152 -2.45 6.30 0.11
N ARG A 153 -3.35 6.90 0.90
CA ARG A 153 -3.26 6.93 2.36
C ARG A 153 -3.25 5.52 2.94
N ASP A 154 -4.20 4.67 2.54
CA ASP A 154 -4.35 3.32 3.05
C ASP A 154 -3.13 2.46 2.74
N VAL A 155 -2.57 2.56 1.54
CA VAL A 155 -1.36 1.83 1.16
C VAL A 155 -0.18 2.22 2.05
N ILE A 156 -0.03 3.51 2.36
CA ILE A 156 1.03 4.02 3.26
C ILE A 156 0.79 3.55 4.69
N ALA A 157 -0.41 3.75 5.22
CA ALA A 157 -0.80 3.34 6.57
C ALA A 157 -0.63 1.83 6.77
N LEU A 158 -1.13 1.01 5.83
CA LEU A 158 -1.02 -0.43 5.88
C LEU A 158 0.44 -0.89 5.80
N SER A 159 1.25 -0.26 4.93
CA SER A 159 2.67 -0.59 4.83
C SER A 159 3.45 -0.34 6.12
N ALA A 160 3.00 0.62 6.93
CA ALA A 160 3.58 0.91 8.23
C ALA A 160 3.01 0.02 9.33
N ALA A 161 1.71 -0.24 9.33
CA ALA A 161 1.05 -1.11 10.32
C ALA A 161 1.58 -2.56 10.28
N LEU A 162 1.98 -3.04 9.09
CA LEU A 162 2.59 -4.36 8.89
C LEU A 162 4.06 -4.45 9.35
N GLN A 163 4.70 -3.36 9.77
CA GLN A 163 6.06 -3.42 10.32
C GLN A 163 6.04 -4.08 11.71
N PRO A 164 7.08 -4.87 12.07
CA PRO A 164 8.41 -4.95 11.46
C PRO A 164 8.56 -5.99 10.33
N ASP A 165 7.49 -6.66 9.90
CA ASP A 165 7.58 -7.61 8.79
C ASP A 165 7.93 -6.87 7.48
N SER A 166 8.73 -7.52 6.62
CA SER A 166 9.17 -6.96 5.34
C SER A 166 7.98 -6.60 4.46
N THR A 167 7.75 -5.31 4.28
CA THR A 167 6.59 -4.78 3.57
C THR A 167 7.01 -3.82 2.46
N TYR A 168 6.42 -4.01 1.29
CA TYR A 168 6.74 -3.27 0.09
C TYR A 168 5.45 -2.79 -0.57
N ILE A 169 5.46 -1.55 -1.07
CA ILE A 169 4.39 -1.03 -1.90
C ILE A 169 4.79 -1.22 -3.35
N LEU A 170 3.95 -1.87 -4.14
CA LEU A 170 4.12 -1.94 -5.58
C LEU A 170 3.20 -0.90 -6.25
N THR A 171 3.80 0.02 -7.00
CA THR A 171 3.09 1.14 -7.65
C THR A 171 3.55 1.31 -9.11
N ILE A 172 2.88 2.20 -9.84
CA ILE A 172 3.32 2.59 -11.19
C ILE A 172 4.65 3.36 -11.11
N ALA A 173 5.55 3.10 -12.04
CA ALA A 173 6.79 3.88 -12.13
C ALA A 173 6.51 5.30 -12.65
N GLY A 174 7.44 6.23 -12.40
CA GLY A 174 7.48 7.48 -13.13
C GLY A 174 7.95 7.26 -14.58
N ASN A 175 7.65 8.22 -15.46
CA ASN A 175 8.12 8.18 -16.84
C ASN A 175 9.65 8.31 -16.90
N ASP A 176 10.30 7.56 -17.79
CA ASP A 176 11.74 7.65 -18.07
C ASP A 176 12.66 7.58 -16.83
N GLY A 177 12.32 6.73 -15.86
CA GLY A 177 13.08 6.56 -14.62
C GLY A 177 12.91 7.73 -13.62
N ALA A 178 11.90 8.57 -13.84
CA ALA A 178 11.44 9.54 -12.86
C ALA A 178 10.86 8.84 -11.62
N ARG A 179 10.76 9.61 -10.53
CA ARG A 179 10.18 9.12 -9.29
C ARG A 179 8.73 8.64 -9.49
N PRO A 180 8.31 7.57 -8.80
CA PRO A 180 6.93 7.12 -8.82
C PRO A 180 5.96 8.23 -8.36
N PRO A 181 4.76 8.36 -8.94
CA PRO A 181 3.79 9.37 -8.51
C PRO A 181 3.41 9.27 -7.02
N LEU A 182 3.43 8.06 -6.43
CA LEU A 182 3.19 7.88 -4.99
C LEU A 182 4.22 8.65 -4.13
N CYS A 183 5.44 8.86 -4.64
CA CYS A 183 6.43 9.70 -3.97
C CYS A 183 6.01 11.17 -3.89
N ASP A 184 5.24 11.68 -4.87
CA ASP A 184 4.68 13.03 -4.80
C ASP A 184 3.64 13.14 -3.66
N TYR A 185 2.85 12.08 -3.43
CA TYR A 185 1.91 12.02 -2.31
C TYR A 185 2.64 11.94 -0.95
N LEU A 186 3.69 11.13 -0.86
CA LEU A 186 4.54 11.02 0.33
C LEU A 186 5.22 12.36 0.69
N GLU A 187 5.66 13.14 -0.30
CA GLU A 187 6.23 14.46 -0.06
C GLU A 187 5.21 15.46 0.49
N ARG A 188 3.94 15.37 0.09
CA ARG A 188 2.84 16.18 0.69
C ARG A 188 2.64 15.86 2.17
N LEU A 189 2.90 14.61 2.57
CA LEU A 189 2.90 14.16 3.95
C LEU A 189 4.18 14.55 4.72
N ALA A 190 5.09 15.29 4.07
CA ALA A 190 6.42 15.63 4.56
C ALA A 190 7.31 14.41 4.85
N PHE A 191 7.13 13.31 4.10
CA PHE A 191 8.02 12.14 4.16
C PHE A 191 9.09 12.28 3.09
N PRO A 192 10.39 12.41 3.47
CA PRO A 192 11.45 12.49 2.49
C PRO A 192 11.51 11.21 1.64
N THR A 193 11.50 11.36 0.32
CA THR A 193 11.61 10.25 -0.62
C THR A 193 13.02 10.20 -1.23
N LYS A 194 13.63 9.01 -1.31
CA LYS A 194 14.95 8.84 -1.92
C LYS A 194 14.97 7.62 -2.83
N ARG A 195 15.58 7.77 -4.02
CA ARG A 195 15.87 6.64 -4.89
C ARG A 195 16.98 5.79 -4.27
N HIS A 196 16.77 4.48 -4.20
CA HIS A 196 17.82 3.55 -3.81
C HIS A 196 18.52 2.99 -5.05
N PRO A 197 19.87 3.00 -5.12
CA PRO A 197 20.61 2.64 -6.34
C PRO A 197 20.73 1.13 -6.61
N GLY A 198 20.39 0.28 -5.64
CA GLY A 198 20.49 -1.18 -5.75
C GLY A 198 19.13 -1.88 -5.87
N ALA A 199 19.14 -3.14 -6.28
CA ALA A 199 17.94 -3.99 -6.29
C ALA A 199 17.55 -4.44 -4.87
N ILE A 200 16.26 -4.72 -4.66
CA ILE A 200 15.79 -5.26 -3.39
C ILE A 200 16.15 -6.76 -3.32
N PRO A 201 16.86 -7.20 -2.26
CA PRO A 201 17.15 -8.62 -2.07
C PRO A 201 15.86 -9.46 -2.08
N GLY A 202 15.85 -10.52 -2.89
CA GLY A 202 14.69 -11.42 -3.04
C GLY A 202 13.68 -11.02 -4.13
N TRP A 203 13.72 -9.78 -4.63
CA TRP A 203 12.84 -9.31 -5.71
C TRP A 203 13.30 -9.70 -7.11
N SER A 204 14.59 -10.03 -7.27
CA SER A 204 15.15 -10.65 -8.48
C SER A 204 14.96 -12.17 -8.52
N GLY A 205 14.23 -12.75 -7.56
CA GLY A 205 14.01 -14.19 -7.46
C GLY A 205 12.96 -14.72 -8.43
N PRO A 206 13.04 -16.01 -8.81
CA PRO A 206 12.06 -16.66 -9.71
C PRO A 206 10.63 -16.70 -9.14
N ALA A 207 10.45 -16.43 -7.84
CA ALA A 207 9.15 -16.39 -7.19
C ALA A 207 8.30 -15.16 -7.56
N LEU A 208 8.95 -14.03 -7.89
CA LEU A 208 8.28 -12.77 -8.24
C LEU A 208 8.28 -12.51 -9.75
N TRP A 209 9.09 -13.27 -10.50
CA TRP A 209 9.15 -13.21 -11.97
C TRP A 209 7.81 -13.40 -12.69
N PRO A 210 6.92 -14.34 -12.29
CA PRO A 210 5.66 -14.55 -13.00
C PRO A 210 4.79 -13.29 -13.01
N ALA A 211 4.91 -12.41 -12.01
CA ALA A 211 4.19 -11.14 -11.96
C ALA A 211 4.87 -10.01 -12.74
N ALA A 212 6.17 -10.12 -13.05
CA ALA A 212 6.87 -9.17 -13.90
C ALA A 212 6.47 -9.30 -15.38
N ALA A 213 6.10 -10.51 -15.83
CA ALA A 213 5.71 -10.75 -17.22
C ALA A 213 4.45 -9.96 -17.64
N PRO A 214 3.34 -9.92 -16.88
CA PRO A 214 2.19 -9.08 -17.21
C PRO A 214 2.50 -7.56 -17.18
N ILE A 215 3.42 -7.12 -16.31
CA ILE A 215 3.89 -5.72 -16.26
C ILE A 215 4.64 -5.37 -17.56
N ALA A 216 5.58 -6.23 -17.96
CA ALA A 216 6.31 -6.06 -19.21
C ALA A 216 5.38 -6.13 -20.44
N ALA A 217 4.43 -7.07 -20.44
CA ALA A 217 3.48 -7.26 -21.54
C ALA A 217 2.51 -6.08 -21.71
N SER A 218 2.21 -5.32 -20.65
CA SER A 218 1.42 -4.10 -20.74
C SER A 218 2.22 -2.89 -21.24
N GLY A 219 3.53 -3.05 -21.48
CA GLY A 219 4.43 -1.97 -21.87
C GLY A 219 4.63 -0.94 -20.76
N ARG A 220 4.31 -1.29 -19.51
CA ARG A 220 4.42 -0.40 -18.36
C ARG A 220 5.62 -0.76 -17.51
N ASN A 221 6.05 0.22 -16.74
CA ASN A 221 7.04 0.06 -15.69
C ASN A 221 6.34 0.14 -14.33
N ALA A 222 6.84 -0.64 -13.38
CA ALA A 222 6.44 -0.58 -11.99
C ALA A 222 7.62 -0.11 -11.14
N ALA A 223 7.30 0.37 -9.95
CA ALA A 223 8.28 0.73 -8.95
C ALA A 223 7.87 0.15 -7.60
N ILE A 224 8.88 -0.05 -6.75
CA ILE A 224 8.68 -0.45 -5.37
C ILE A 224 8.95 0.75 -4.49
N VAL A 225 8.08 1.00 -3.53
CA VAL A 225 8.27 1.99 -2.48
C VAL A 225 8.28 1.27 -1.14
N GLN A 226 9.26 1.58 -0.30
CA GLN A 226 9.37 1.08 1.06
C GLN A 226 9.23 2.26 2.01
N VAL A 227 8.17 2.28 2.80
CA VAL A 227 7.97 3.24 3.88
C VAL A 227 8.70 2.74 5.12
N VAL A 228 9.44 3.61 5.77
CA VAL A 228 10.11 3.34 7.05
C VAL A 228 9.51 4.27 8.08
N ALA A 229 8.79 3.73 9.06
CA ALA A 229 8.09 4.51 10.07
C ALA A 229 8.38 3.95 11.47
N PRO A 230 9.52 4.34 12.08
CA PRO A 230 10.03 3.68 13.27
C PRO A 230 9.15 3.86 14.52
N VAL A 231 8.45 5.00 14.63
CA VAL A 231 7.62 5.31 15.81
C VAL A 231 6.31 4.53 15.81
N ILE A 232 5.81 4.10 14.64
CA ILE A 232 4.60 3.26 14.53
C ILE A 232 4.75 1.92 15.26
N LEU A 233 5.97 1.41 15.39
CA LEU A 233 6.26 0.18 16.16
C LEU A 233 6.02 0.35 17.67
N ALA A 234 5.94 1.58 18.17
CA ALA A 234 5.67 1.88 19.57
C ALA A 234 4.17 2.16 19.83
N LEU A 235 3.32 2.13 18.80
CA LEU A 235 1.89 2.27 18.98
C LEU A 235 1.31 1.06 19.73
N PRO A 236 0.31 1.27 20.59
CA PRO A 236 -0.33 0.18 21.31
C PRO A 236 -1.02 -0.80 20.35
N ASP A 237 -0.93 -2.09 20.68
CA ASP A 237 -1.50 -3.20 19.90
C ASP A 237 -3.03 -3.32 20.01
N GLY A 238 -3.69 -2.39 20.67
CA GLY A 238 -5.13 -2.43 20.87
C GLY A 238 -5.68 -1.08 21.30
N TRP A 239 -6.95 -0.88 21.00
CA TRP A 239 -7.72 0.25 21.53
C TRP A 239 -8.23 -0.21 22.89
N SER A 240 -7.95 0.56 23.93
CA SER A 240 -8.58 0.34 25.22
C SER A 240 -10.05 0.74 25.11
N GLU A 241 -10.97 0.08 25.82
CA GLU A 241 -12.39 0.51 25.83
C GLU A 241 -12.58 1.96 26.29
N THR A 242 -11.59 2.50 27.01
CA THR A 242 -11.46 3.91 27.41
C THR A 242 -11.26 4.87 26.24
N ASP A 243 -10.76 4.42 25.07
CA ASP A 243 -10.59 5.28 23.89
C ASP A 243 -11.94 5.62 23.20
N TRP A 244 -13.03 4.92 23.55
CA TRP A 244 -14.41 5.26 23.15
C TRP A 244 -15.09 6.20 24.12
N ALA A 245 -14.57 6.34 25.34
CA ALA A 245 -15.09 7.33 26.25
C ALA A 245 -14.69 8.69 25.69
N LEU A 246 -15.69 9.53 25.39
CA LEU A 246 -15.53 10.97 25.32
C LEU A 246 -15.04 11.44 26.69
N GLU A 247 -13.79 11.14 27.05
CA GLU A 247 -13.17 11.69 28.25
C GLU A 247 -12.96 13.18 28.00
N ASP A 248 -13.43 13.96 28.97
CA ASP A 248 -13.38 15.41 29.02
C ASP A 248 -11.93 15.86 28.71
N PRO A 249 -11.68 16.76 27.72
CA PRO A 249 -10.33 17.12 27.27
C PRO A 249 -9.49 17.89 28.32
N ALA A 250 -9.86 17.85 29.60
CA ALA A 250 -9.28 18.65 30.66
C ALA A 250 -8.13 17.98 31.43
N ASP A 251 -7.92 16.66 31.33
CA ASP A 251 -7.01 15.95 32.26
C ASP A 251 -5.93 15.07 31.60
N HIS A 252 -5.57 15.30 30.32
CA HIS A 252 -4.36 14.69 29.75
C HIS A 252 -3.29 15.74 29.49
N ASP A 253 -2.16 15.51 30.18
CA ASP A 253 -0.92 16.25 30.19
C ASP A 253 -0.55 16.85 28.82
N ASP A 254 -0.10 18.10 28.85
CA ASP A 254 0.16 19.04 27.76
C ASP A 254 1.42 18.66 26.94
N GLY A 255 1.58 17.37 26.65
CA GLY A 255 2.56 16.84 25.71
C GLY A 255 1.93 16.79 24.34
N THR A 256 2.47 17.52 23.36
CA THR A 256 2.13 17.33 21.93
C THR A 256 1.95 15.84 21.65
N PRO A 257 0.79 15.39 21.12
CA PRO A 257 0.60 13.98 20.80
C PRO A 257 1.78 13.53 19.96
N ASP A 258 2.48 12.50 20.45
CA ASP A 258 3.76 12.08 19.87
C ASP A 258 3.46 11.55 18.46
N ASP A 259 3.72 12.40 17.46
CA ASP A 259 3.35 12.17 16.08
C ASP A 259 3.88 10.81 15.60
N PRO A 260 2.99 9.83 15.31
CA PRO A 260 3.42 8.46 15.02
C PRO A 260 4.23 8.37 13.73
N TRP A 261 4.16 9.39 12.87
CA TRP A 261 4.91 9.48 11.63
C TRP A 261 6.22 10.29 11.79
N ARG A 262 6.61 10.64 13.01
CA ARG A 262 7.90 11.29 13.27
C ARG A 262 9.05 10.43 12.72
N ASN A 263 9.94 11.06 11.97
CA ASN A 263 11.06 10.43 11.25
C ASN A 263 10.65 9.42 10.17
N ALA A 264 9.39 9.40 9.74
CA ALA A 264 8.97 8.58 8.61
C ALA A 264 9.67 9.05 7.32
N CYS A 265 10.15 8.09 6.53
CA CYS A 265 10.71 8.35 5.21
C CYS A 265 10.39 7.21 4.24
N ALA A 266 10.69 7.42 2.96
CA ALA A 266 10.46 6.41 1.94
C ALA A 266 11.67 6.23 1.01
N LEU A 267 11.94 4.96 0.69
CA LEU A 267 12.90 4.57 -0.34
C LEU A 267 12.14 4.03 -1.54
N TRP A 268 12.59 4.35 -2.76
CA TRP A 268 11.98 3.80 -3.97
C TRP A 268 13.01 3.16 -4.90
N TYR A 269 12.54 2.17 -5.65
CA TYR A 269 13.33 1.28 -6.50
C TYR A 269 12.59 1.05 -7.82
N ASP A 270 13.33 0.97 -8.93
CA ASP A 270 12.75 0.57 -10.21
C ASP A 270 12.55 -0.95 -10.26
N VAL A 271 11.41 -1.39 -10.80
CA VAL A 271 11.22 -2.79 -11.17
C VAL A 271 11.73 -2.96 -12.60
N VAL A 272 12.98 -3.39 -12.72
CA VAL A 272 13.59 -3.63 -14.04
C VAL A 272 13.13 -5.01 -14.56
N PRO A 273 12.54 -5.10 -15.77
CA PRO A 273 12.33 -6.38 -16.43
C PRO A 273 13.67 -7.06 -16.68
N ALA A 274 13.82 -8.32 -16.30
CA ALA A 274 15.11 -9.03 -16.27
C ALA A 274 15.87 -9.11 -17.61
N GLU A 275 15.23 -8.80 -18.75
CA GLU A 275 15.93 -8.70 -20.04
C GLU A 275 16.95 -7.54 -20.10
N ALA A 276 16.85 -6.54 -19.23
CA ALA A 276 17.84 -5.46 -19.15
C ALA A 276 18.98 -5.73 -18.14
N ALA A 277 18.97 -6.88 -17.45
CA ALA A 277 19.95 -7.23 -16.42
C ALA A 277 20.89 -8.40 -16.81
N ALA A 278 20.85 -8.83 -18.07
CA ALA A 278 21.67 -9.91 -18.63
C ALA A 278 22.72 -9.38 -19.63
#